data_AF-A0A9D6Y5F5-F1
#
_entry.id   AF-A0A9D6Y5F5-F1
#
_cell.length_a   1.000
_cell.length_b   1.000
_cell.length_c   1.000
_cell.angle_alpha   90.00
_cell.angle_beta   90.00
_cell.angle_gamma   90.00
#
_symmetry.space_group_name_H-M   'P 1'
#
loop_
_entity.id
_entity.type
_entity.pdbx_description
1 polymer ?
#
loop_
_entity_poly.entity_id
_entity_poly.type
_entity_poly.pdbx_seq_one_letter_code
_entity_poly.pdbx_strand_id
1 'polypeptide(L)' 'MRVNGQPFHFFLLNLVQTMRRPRLKAWDKSLTDGEVREYVRQAPEKPPPPPPRKEAPTATRLQEVSLILNTGGVYKPEG' A
#
# COMPACT_ATOMS: atom_id res chain seq x y z
N MET A 1 -14.29 19.18 24.19
CA MET A 1 -14.33 17.71 24.37
C MET A 1 -13.21 17.09 23.54
N ARG A 2 -12.36 16.27 24.18
CA ARG A 2 -11.30 15.47 23.52
C ARG A 2 -11.91 14.12 23.15
N VAL A 3 -11.75 13.69 21.92
CA VAL A 3 -11.99 12.30 21.53
C VAL A 3 -10.62 11.72 21.17
N ASN A 4 -10.09 10.87 22.06
CA ASN A 4 -8.90 10.02 21.87
C ASN A 4 -7.62 10.69 21.35
N GLY A 5 -7.19 11.81 21.95
CA GLY A 5 -5.78 12.24 21.92
C GLY A 5 -5.18 12.65 20.56
N GLN A 6 -5.89 12.49 19.44
CA GLN A 6 -5.45 12.92 18.12
C GLN A 6 -6.12 14.26 17.73
N PRO A 7 -5.39 15.20 17.11
CA PRO A 7 -5.97 16.45 16.66
C PRO A 7 -6.94 16.17 15.51
N PHE A 8 -8.25 16.30 15.79
CA PHE A 8 -9.34 16.29 14.80
C PHE A 8 -9.12 17.26 13.61
N HIS A 9 -8.15 18.18 13.72
CA HIS A 9 -7.80 19.18 12.72
C HIS A 9 -7.14 18.60 11.46
N PHE A 10 -6.41 17.47 11.56
CA PHE A 10 -5.81 16.81 10.39
C PHE A 10 -6.83 16.00 9.57
N PHE A 11 -7.90 15.53 10.20
CA PHE A 11 -8.98 14.85 9.50
C PHE A 11 -9.86 15.84 8.72
N LEU A 12 -10.08 17.04 9.27
CA LEU A 12 -10.81 18.11 8.61
C LEU A 12 -10.16 18.56 7.28
N LEU A 13 -8.83 18.63 7.20
CA LEU A 13 -8.15 18.99 5.94
C LEU A 13 -8.41 17.95 4.84
N ASN A 14 -8.33 16.66 5.15
CA ASN A 14 -8.63 15.59 4.19
C ASN A 14 -10.12 15.55 3.81
N LEU A 15 -11.02 15.84 4.76
CA LEU A 15 -12.47 15.90 4.54
C LEU A 15 -12.84 17.08 3.62
N VAL A 16 -12.30 18.27 3.88
CA VAL A 16 -12.50 19.48 3.06
C VAL A 16 -11.87 19.31 1.68
N GLN A 17 -10.69 18.69 1.57
CA GLN A 17 -10.06 18.37 0.27
C GLN A 17 -10.92 17.42 -0.56
N THR A 18 -11.54 16.42 0.07
CA THR A 18 -12.41 15.45 -0.61
C THR A 18 -13.75 16.08 -1.03
N MET A 19 -14.33 16.97 -0.21
CA MET A 19 -15.57 17.69 -0.54
C MET A 19 -15.41 18.75 -1.63
N ARG A 20 -14.20 19.29 -1.84
CA ARG A 20 -13.94 20.29 -2.89
C ARG A 20 -13.78 19.68 -4.29
N ARG A 21 -13.46 18.38 -4.40
CA ARG A 21 -13.31 17.67 -5.69
C ARG A 21 -14.04 16.31 -5.77
N PRO A 22 -15.35 16.22 -5.46
CA PRO A 22 -16.11 14.97 -5.64
C PRO A 22 -16.32 14.65 -7.13
N ARG A 23 -16.20 15.64 -8.02
CA ARG A 23 -16.48 15.51 -9.47
C ARG A 23 -15.40 14.80 -10.28
N LEU A 24 -14.21 14.55 -9.73
CA LEU A 24 -13.17 13.75 -10.40
C LEU A 24 -13.44 12.24 -10.33
N LYS A 25 -14.47 11.84 -9.57
CA LYS A 25 -14.90 10.44 -9.42
C LYS A 25 -16.38 10.26 -9.79
N ALA A 26 -16.87 11.06 -10.74
CA ALA A 26 -18.00 10.66 -11.55
C ALA A 26 -17.37 10.11 -12.84
N TRP A 27 -17.61 8.84 -13.12
CA TRP A 27 -17.26 8.20 -14.39
C TRP A 27 -17.68 9.13 -15.53
N ASP A 28 -16.71 9.82 -16.14
CA ASP A 28 -16.99 10.78 -17.18
C ASP A 28 -17.39 10.00 -18.45
N LYS A 29 -18.71 9.96 -18.70
CA LYS A 29 -19.31 9.37 -19.90
C LYS A 29 -19.28 10.34 -21.09
N SER A 30 -18.42 11.37 -21.06
CA SER A 30 -18.19 12.25 -22.21
C SER A 30 -17.47 11.55 -23.35
N LEU A 31 -16.75 10.44 -23.08
CA LEU A 31 -16.22 9.60 -24.14
C LEU A 31 -17.36 8.84 -24.81
N THR A 32 -17.44 9.01 -26.13
CA THR A 32 -18.33 8.24 -26.99
C THR A 32 -17.90 6.77 -26.94
N ASP A 33 -18.84 5.82 -27.01
CA ASP A 33 -18.53 4.37 -26.98
C ASP A 33 -17.44 3.97 -28.00
N GLY A 34 -17.34 4.71 -29.12
CA GLY A 34 -16.27 4.55 -30.12
C GLY A 34 -14.87 4.87 -29.59
N GLU A 35 -14.72 5.95 -28.83
CA GLU A 35 -13.44 6.39 -28.25
C GLU A 35 -13.00 5.45 -27.11
N VAL A 36 -13.96 4.96 -26.31
CA VAL A 36 -13.69 3.94 -25.27
C VAL A 36 -13.20 2.64 -25.91
N ARG A 37 -13.82 2.20 -27.01
CA ARG A 37 -13.44 0.98 -27.72
C ARG A 37 -12.05 1.08 -28.37
N GLU A 38 -11.66 2.28 -28.79
CA GLU A 38 -10.32 2.56 -29.32
C GLU A 38 -9.27 2.57 -28.20
N TYR A 39 -9.57 3.16 -27.05
CA TYR A 39 -8.71 3.14 -25.86
C TYR A 39 -8.51 1.72 -25.29
N VAL A 40 -9.54 0.87 -25.36
CA VAL A 40 -9.46 -0.55 -24.95
C VAL A 40 -8.72 -1.40 -25.99
N ARG A 41 -8.74 -1.01 -27.28
CA ARG A 41 -7.97 -1.67 -28.34
C ARG A 41 -6.48 -1.34 -28.29
N GLN A 42 -6.11 -0.20 -27.72
CA GLN A 42 -4.71 0.10 -27.43
C GLN A 42 -4.23 -0.96 -26.43
N ALA A 43 -3.26 -1.77 -26.88
CA ALA A 43 -2.75 -2.89 -26.11
C ALA A 43 -2.41 -2.41 -24.69
N PRO A 44 -2.88 -3.11 -23.63
CA PRO A 44 -2.57 -2.71 -22.27
C PRO A 44 -1.05 -2.62 -22.14
N GLU A 45 -0.59 -1.47 -21.64
CA GLU A 45 0.81 -1.25 -21.32
C GLU A 45 1.30 -2.43 -20.48
N LYS A 46 2.50 -2.96 -20.82
CA LYS A 46 3.02 -4.16 -20.17
C LYS A 46 2.92 -3.99 -18.66
N PRO A 47 2.34 -4.96 -17.92
CA PRO A 47 2.23 -4.84 -16.48
C PRO A 47 3.62 -4.59 -15.90
N PRO A 48 3.74 -3.72 -14.89
CA PRO A 48 5.02 -3.45 -14.25
C PRO A 48 5.61 -4.78 -13.75
N PRO A 49 6.95 -4.90 -13.73
CA PRO A 49 7.61 -6.10 -13.25
C PRO A 49 7.13 -6.44 -11.83
N PRO A 50 6.97 -7.73 -11.50
CA PRO A 50 6.54 -8.13 -10.17
C PRO A 50 7.51 -7.58 -9.12
N PRO A 51 7.02 -7.19 -7.93
CA PRO A 51 7.89 -6.71 -6.87
C PRO A 51 8.91 -7.80 -6.50
N PRO A 52 10.14 -7.42 -6.08
CA PRO A 52 11.13 -8.37 -5.64
C PRO A 52 10.56 -9.21 -4.50
N ARG A 53 10.54 -10.53 -4.68
CA ARG A 53 10.12 -11.47 -3.64
C ARG A 53 11.29 -11.68 -2.68
N LYS A 54 11.03 -11.56 -1.38
CA LYS A 54 11.99 -12.00 -0.37
C LYS A 54 12.02 -13.52 -0.36
N GLU A 55 13.21 -14.10 -0.29
CA GLU A 55 13.36 -15.54 -0.11
C GLU A 55 12.75 -15.98 1.22
N ALA A 56 12.18 -17.18 1.25
CA ALA A 56 11.69 -17.76 2.48
C ALA A 56 12.89 -17.97 3.43
N PRO A 57 12.81 -17.56 4.70
CA PRO A 57 13.88 -17.82 5.64
C PRO A 57 14.08 -19.33 5.79
N THR A 58 15.34 -19.76 5.72
CA THR A 58 15.73 -21.15 5.97
C THR A 58 15.39 -21.55 7.41
N ALA A 59 15.15 -22.83 7.68
CA ALA A 59 14.88 -23.35 9.02
C ALA A 59 15.93 -22.90 10.05
N THR A 60 17.22 -22.87 9.67
CA THR A 60 18.32 -22.39 10.51
C THR A 60 18.14 -20.92 10.92
N ARG A 61 17.78 -20.05 9.97
CA ARG A 61 17.53 -18.61 10.22
C ARG A 61 16.38 -18.42 11.22
N LEU A 62 15.34 -19.25 11.13
CA LEU A 62 14.21 -19.20 12.07
C LEU A 62 14.60 -19.67 13.47
N GLN A 63 15.46 -20.70 13.57
CA GLN A 63 15.98 -21.19 14.85
C GLN A 63 16.86 -20.15 15.54
N GLU A 64 17.74 -19.48 14.80
CA GLU A 64 18.58 -18.38 15.32
C GLU A 64 17.72 -17.25 15.87
N VAL A 65 16.73 -16.78 15.09
CA VAL A 65 15.81 -15.72 15.53
C VAL A 65 15.04 -16.13 16.79
N SER A 66 14.56 -17.38 16.84
CA SER A 66 13.90 -17.93 18.03
C SER A 66 14.81 -17.92 19.25
N LEU A 67 16.09 -18.30 19.08
CA LEU A 67 17.06 -18.34 20.17
C LEU A 67 17.42 -16.94 20.66
N ILE A 68 17.56 -15.95 19.77
CA ILE A 68 17.77 -14.55 20.12
C ILE A 68 16.59 -14.02 20.96
N LEU A 69 15.36 -14.30 20.53
CA LEU A 69 14.15 -13.86 21.25
C LEU A 69 14.03 -14.51 22.63
N ASN A 70 14.26 -15.83 22.71
CA ASN A 70 14.20 -16.57 23.98
C ASN A 70 15.29 -16.15 24.97
N THR A 71 16.44 -15.69 24.49
CA THR A 71 17.57 -15.27 25.33
C THR A 71 17.61 -13.77 25.58
N GLY A 72 16.57 -13.02 25.19
CA GLY A 72 16.53 -11.56 25.36
C GLY A 72 17.67 -10.82 24.66
N GLY A 73 18.21 -11.40 23.58
CA GLY A 73 19.32 -10.83 22.83
C GLY A 73 20.72 -11.14 23.36
N VAL A 74 20.87 -12.03 24.34
CA VAL A 74 22.19 -12.48 24.83
C VAL A 74 22.87 -13.39 23.81
N TYR A 75 22.11 -14.21 23.09
CA TYR A 75 22.66 -15.07 22.04
C TYR A 75 23.07 -14.26 20.80
N LYS A 76 24.33 -14.43 20.38
CA LYS A 76 24.88 -13.85 19.15
C LYS A 76 25.31 -15.00 18.24
N PRO A 77 24.69 -15.18 17.07
CA PRO A 77 25.06 -16.26 16.14
C PRO A 77 26.46 -16.08 15.53
N GLU A 78 27.00 -14.86 15.54
CA GLU A 78 28.29 -14.48 14.93
C GLU A 78 29.42 -14.31 15.98
N GLY A 79 29.42 -15.14 17.03
CA GLY A 79 30.40 -15.11 18.12
C GLY A 79 31.58 -16.05 17.90
#